data_AF-L9ZM70-F1
#
_entry.id   AF-L9ZM70-F1
#
_cell.length_a   1.000
_cell.length_b   1.000
_cell.length_c   1.000
_cell.angle_alpha   90.00
_cell.angle_beta   90.00
_cell.angle_gamma   90.00
#
_symmetry.space_group_name_H-M   'P 1'
#
loop_
_entity.id
_entity.type
_entity.pdbx_description
1 polymer ?
#
loop_
_entity_poly.entity_id
_entity_poly.type
_entity_poly.pdbx_seq_one_letter_code
_entity_poly.pdbx_strand_id
1 'polypeptide(L)'
;MSIAVTHVLTIGITTILIAMLLTSAGGLLETETDRSAERSLETIGERIAGEVESADQLADEDDPDVTITAAHPRTVANSGYTVALRENCEAPLLDGETDCVELTASNADTVVHVPFTTDRELGDTEVAGGTIEIEVDDDGITLTGGNR
;
A
#
# COMPACT_ATOMS: atom_id res chain seq x y z
N MET A 1 -28.28 -54.31 8.32
CA MET A 1 -28.42 -53.15 7.42
C MET A 1 -28.23 -51.79 8.13
N SER A 2 -28.44 -51.66 9.46
CA SER A 2 -28.26 -50.37 10.19
C SER A 2 -26.83 -49.86 10.35
N ILE A 3 -25.82 -50.74 10.45
CA ILE A 3 -24.42 -50.33 10.71
C ILE A 3 -23.86 -49.49 9.55
N ALA A 4 -24.17 -49.87 8.30
CA ALA A 4 -23.74 -49.14 7.11
C ALA A 4 -24.35 -47.73 7.04
N VAL A 5 -25.63 -47.59 7.39
CA VAL A 5 -26.33 -46.28 7.36
C VAL A 5 -25.76 -45.33 8.41
N THR A 6 -25.51 -45.81 9.63
CA THR A 6 -24.89 -44.98 10.68
C THR A 6 -23.47 -44.56 10.30
N HIS A 7 -22.67 -45.47 9.72
CA HIS A 7 -21.32 -45.12 9.26
C HIS A 7 -21.33 -44.07 8.14
N VAL A 8 -22.21 -44.21 7.15
CA VAL A 8 -22.34 -43.23 6.06
C VAL A 8 -22.77 -41.87 6.60
N LEU A 9 -23.72 -41.85 7.56
CA LEU A 9 -24.15 -40.61 8.20
C LEU A 9 -23.00 -39.91 8.94
N THR A 10 -22.22 -40.64 9.74
CA THR A 10 -21.06 -40.07 10.45
C THR A 10 -20.03 -39.53 9.48
N ILE A 11 -19.70 -40.27 8.42
CA ILE A 11 -18.78 -39.81 7.38
C ILE A 11 -19.31 -38.52 6.74
N GLY A 12 -20.59 -38.47 6.38
CA GLY A 12 -21.23 -37.29 5.79
C GLY A 12 -21.20 -36.06 6.70
N ILE A 13 -21.38 -36.23 8.01
CA ILE A 13 -21.27 -35.13 8.96
C ILE A 13 -19.82 -34.66 9.06
N THR A 14 -18.86 -35.59 9.19
CA THR A 14 -17.44 -35.21 9.32
C THR A 14 -16.91 -34.50 8.08
N THR A 15 -17.34 -34.89 6.87
CA THR A 15 -16.91 -34.22 5.65
C THR A 15 -17.44 -32.79 5.56
N ILE A 16 -18.71 -32.56 5.95
CA ILE A 16 -19.28 -31.21 6.01
C ILE A 16 -18.53 -30.34 7.02
N LEU A 17 -18.23 -30.87 8.21
CA LEU A 17 -17.48 -30.14 9.23
C LEU A 17 -16.07 -29.77 8.74
N ILE A 18 -15.36 -30.71 8.12
CA ILE A 18 -14.03 -30.44 7.56
C ILE A 18 -14.11 -29.40 6.45
N ALA A 19 -15.07 -29.51 5.54
CA ALA A 19 -15.25 -28.53 4.45
C ALA A 19 -15.52 -27.12 5.00
N MET A 20 -16.37 -26.99 6.01
CA MET A 20 -16.66 -25.72 6.66
C MET A 20 -15.42 -25.15 7.37
N LEU A 21 -14.66 -25.99 8.07
CA LEU A 21 -13.41 -25.58 8.73
C LEU A 21 -12.36 -25.08 7.73
N LEU A 22 -12.11 -25.82 6.65
CA LEU A 22 -11.14 -25.43 5.63
C LEU A 22 -11.52 -24.11 4.96
N THR A 23 -12.81 -23.91 4.67
CA THR A 23 -13.32 -22.64 4.11
C THR A 23 -13.10 -21.49 5.09
N SER A 24 -13.41 -21.68 6.37
CA SER A 24 -13.22 -20.66 7.40
C SER A 24 -11.75 -20.31 7.63
N ALA A 25 -10.86 -21.30 7.53
CA ALA A 25 -9.42 -21.08 7.64
C ALA A 25 -8.92 -20.24 6.46
N GLY A 26 -9.36 -20.52 5.23
CA GLY A 26 -8.98 -19.75 4.04
C GLY A 26 -9.24 -18.24 4.21
N GLY A 27 -10.48 -17.88 4.53
CA GLY A 27 -10.86 -16.47 4.68
C GLY A 27 -10.11 -15.74 5.81
N LEU A 28 -9.75 -16.44 6.88
CA LEU A 28 -8.92 -15.85 7.95
C LEU A 28 -7.50 -15.56 7.46
N LEU A 29 -6.88 -16.47 6.70
CA LEU A 29 -5.55 -16.26 6.13
C LEU A 29 -5.56 -15.08 5.13
N GLU A 30 -6.61 -14.96 4.31
CA GLU A 30 -6.79 -13.84 3.38
C GLU A 30 -6.85 -12.51 4.15
N THR A 31 -7.69 -12.44 5.18
CA THR A 31 -7.81 -11.24 6.04
C THR A 31 -6.49 -10.86 6.72
N GLU A 32 -5.75 -11.83 7.24
CA GLU A 32 -4.43 -11.57 7.85
C GLU A 32 -3.41 -11.09 6.82
N THR A 33 -3.50 -11.59 5.57
CA THR A 33 -2.64 -11.15 4.46
C THR A 33 -2.92 -9.71 4.09
N ASP A 34 -4.19 -9.32 3.95
CA ASP A 34 -4.59 -7.93 3.66
C ASP A 34 -4.16 -6.98 4.77
N ARG A 35 -4.40 -7.34 6.03
CA ARG A 35 -3.93 -6.55 7.19
C ARG A 35 -2.42 -6.43 7.26
N SER A 36 -1.69 -7.46 6.84
CA SER A 36 -0.23 -7.38 6.76
C SER A 36 0.23 -6.47 5.62
N ALA A 37 -0.47 -6.48 4.48
CA ALA A 37 -0.19 -5.59 3.36
C ALA A 37 -0.44 -4.12 3.76
N GLU A 38 -1.61 -3.83 4.34
CA GLU A 38 -2.01 -2.51 4.85
C GLU A 38 -0.94 -1.91 5.77
N ARG A 39 -0.52 -2.63 6.82
CA ARG A 39 0.54 -2.15 7.74
C ARG A 39 1.88 -1.94 7.06
N SER A 40 2.22 -2.79 6.09
CA SER A 40 3.48 -2.63 5.35
C SER A 40 3.44 -1.39 4.47
N LEU A 41 2.32 -1.14 3.79
CA LEU A 41 2.10 0.06 3.00
C LEU A 41 2.08 1.32 3.87
N GLU A 42 1.50 1.26 5.07
CA GLU A 42 1.51 2.38 6.03
C GLU A 42 2.95 2.77 6.39
N THR A 43 3.79 1.82 6.80
CA THR A 43 5.20 2.09 7.11
C THR A 43 6.00 2.59 5.89
N ILE A 44 5.73 2.05 4.70
CA ILE A 44 6.39 2.51 3.47
C ILE A 44 5.94 3.93 3.14
N GLY A 45 4.65 4.22 3.25
CA GLY A 45 4.06 5.53 3.01
C GLY A 45 4.56 6.59 3.99
N GLU A 46 4.65 6.28 5.29
CA GLU A 46 5.26 7.16 6.31
C GLU A 46 6.69 7.53 5.95
N ARG A 47 7.43 6.56 5.42
CA ARG A 47 8.81 6.79 4.99
C ARG A 47 8.88 7.67 3.74
N ILE A 48 8.07 7.37 2.72
CA ILE A 48 8.03 8.16 1.48
C ILE A 48 7.57 9.59 1.76
N ALA A 49 6.54 9.78 2.59
CA ALA A 49 6.08 11.08 3.04
C ALA A 49 7.21 11.89 3.67
N GLY A 50 7.95 11.30 4.61
CA GLY A 50 9.10 11.98 5.23
C GLY A 50 10.26 12.24 4.25
N GLU A 51 10.45 11.39 3.24
CA GLU A 51 11.44 11.60 2.18
C GLU A 51 11.04 12.76 1.25
N VAL A 52 9.75 12.90 0.93
CA VAL A 52 9.19 14.02 0.17
C VAL A 52 9.34 15.33 0.95
N GLU A 53 8.92 15.36 2.23
CA GLU A 53 9.08 16.55 3.08
C GLU A 53 10.55 16.94 3.27
N SER A 54 11.45 15.96 3.30
CA SER A 54 12.90 16.21 3.36
C SER A 54 13.43 16.77 2.05
N ALA A 55 12.98 16.27 0.89
CA ALA A 55 13.36 16.80 -0.41
C ALA A 55 12.88 18.25 -0.57
N ASP A 56 11.64 18.52 -0.18
CA ASP A 56 11.02 19.85 -0.20
C ASP A 56 11.81 20.85 0.67
N GLN A 57 12.20 20.45 1.88
CA GLN A 57 13.01 21.28 2.77
C GLN A 57 14.45 21.49 2.29
N LEU A 58 15.00 20.57 1.49
CA LEU A 58 16.35 20.70 0.93
C LEU A 58 16.38 21.59 -0.31
N ALA A 59 15.26 21.70 -1.02
CA ALA A 59 15.12 22.59 -2.15
C ALA A 59 14.92 24.02 -1.65
N ASP A 60 15.96 24.85 -1.77
CA ASP A 60 15.94 26.28 -1.42
C ASP A 60 15.43 27.13 -2.59
N GLU A 61 15.01 28.37 -2.34
CA GLU A 61 14.56 29.31 -3.39
C GLU A 61 15.65 29.63 -4.44
N ASP A 62 16.92 29.47 -4.10
CA ASP A 62 18.07 29.76 -4.97
C ASP A 62 18.60 28.52 -5.74
N ASP A 63 18.24 27.31 -5.32
CA ASP A 63 18.65 26.03 -5.92
C ASP A 63 17.47 25.04 -5.77
N PRO A 64 16.46 25.15 -6.65
CA PRO A 64 15.21 24.38 -6.51
C PRO A 64 15.38 22.91 -6.89
N ASP A 65 16.40 22.57 -7.67
CA ASP A 65 16.63 21.24 -8.24
C ASP A 65 17.22 20.25 -7.22
N VAL A 66 16.37 19.44 -6.60
CA VAL A 66 16.79 18.38 -5.66
C VAL A 66 16.28 17.02 -6.12
N THR A 67 17.17 16.03 -6.14
CA THR A 67 16.80 14.64 -6.41
C THR A 67 17.22 13.73 -5.26
N ILE A 68 16.25 13.01 -4.67
CA ILE A 68 16.50 11.97 -3.67
C ILE A 68 16.15 10.61 -4.26
N THR A 69 17.12 9.70 -4.31
CA THR A 69 16.88 8.30 -4.66
C THR A 69 16.70 7.46 -3.39
N ALA A 70 15.51 6.90 -3.19
CA ALA A 70 15.19 6.02 -2.08
C ALA A 70 14.92 4.59 -2.56
N ALA A 71 15.33 3.60 -1.77
CA ALA A 71 15.08 2.19 -2.04
C ALA A 71 14.00 1.65 -1.10
N HIS A 72 12.87 1.26 -1.68
CA HIS A 72 11.75 0.63 -1.01
C HIS A 72 11.57 -0.82 -1.46
N PRO A 73 10.81 -1.64 -0.72
CA PRO A 73 10.43 -2.97 -1.19
C PRO A 73 9.75 -2.91 -2.56
N ARG A 74 9.99 -3.90 -3.42
CA ARG A 74 9.25 -4.00 -4.70
C ARG A 74 7.83 -4.57 -4.54
N THR A 75 7.57 -5.17 -3.39
CA THR A 75 6.35 -5.94 -3.15
C THR A 75 5.94 -5.89 -1.69
N VAL A 76 4.63 -5.91 -1.45
CA VAL A 76 3.99 -6.15 -0.15
C VAL A 76 3.08 -7.37 -0.27
N ALA A 77 3.05 -8.25 0.74
CA ALA A 77 2.22 -9.47 0.70
C ALA A 77 2.34 -10.29 -0.62
N ASN A 78 3.55 -10.36 -1.18
CA ASN A 78 3.86 -11.06 -2.43
C ASN A 78 3.17 -10.48 -3.69
N SER A 79 2.79 -9.21 -3.68
CA SER A 79 2.30 -8.46 -4.83
C SER A 79 3.03 -7.13 -5.00
N GLY A 80 3.05 -6.61 -6.22
CA GLY A 80 3.48 -5.24 -6.46
C GLY A 80 2.52 -4.24 -5.82
N TYR A 81 2.97 -3.00 -5.71
CA TYR A 81 2.13 -1.87 -5.32
C TYR A 81 2.54 -0.64 -6.12
N THR A 82 1.63 0.32 -6.23
CA THR A 82 1.89 1.64 -6.80
C THR A 82 1.94 2.71 -5.71
N VAL A 83 2.65 3.80 -6.01
CA VAL A 83 2.79 4.99 -5.17
C VAL A 83 2.44 6.19 -6.03
N ALA A 84 1.58 7.06 -5.53
CA ALA A 84 1.24 8.33 -6.15
C ALA A 84 1.22 9.45 -5.11
N LEU A 85 1.59 10.66 -5.52
CA LEU A 85 1.33 11.87 -4.72
C LEU A 85 -0.04 12.40 -5.13
N ARG A 86 -0.88 12.72 -4.15
CA ARG A 86 -2.26 13.16 -4.35
C ARG A 86 -2.51 14.41 -3.53
N GLU A 87 -3.17 15.37 -4.15
CA GLU A 87 -3.66 16.55 -3.45
C GLU A 87 -5.01 16.27 -2.79
N ASN A 88 -5.32 16.96 -1.70
CA ASN A 88 -6.67 17.00 -1.13
C ASN A 88 -7.28 15.61 -0.87
N CYS A 89 -6.51 14.70 -0.27
CA CYS A 89 -6.90 13.31 -0.10
C CYS A 89 -8.09 13.13 0.85
N GLU A 90 -9.04 12.29 0.44
CA GLU A 90 -10.21 11.92 1.26
C GLU A 90 -10.03 10.50 1.82
N ALA A 91 -9.82 10.40 3.14
CA ALA A 91 -9.63 9.13 3.85
C ALA A 91 -10.21 9.24 5.29
N PRO A 92 -10.42 8.14 6.03
CA PRO A 92 -11.09 8.17 7.34
C PRO A 92 -10.47 9.10 8.39
N LEU A 93 -9.21 9.47 8.23
CA LEU A 93 -8.44 10.35 9.13
C LEU A 93 -7.98 11.65 8.45
N LEU A 94 -8.42 11.92 7.22
CA LEU A 94 -8.04 13.10 6.45
C LEU A 94 -9.27 13.97 6.17
N ASP A 95 -9.09 15.28 6.23
CA ASP A 95 -10.18 16.26 6.11
C ASP A 95 -10.52 16.62 4.64
N GLY A 96 -9.89 15.97 3.65
CA GLY A 96 -10.08 16.27 2.23
C GLY A 96 -9.35 17.53 1.75
N GLU A 97 -8.50 18.11 2.61
CA GLU A 97 -7.71 19.33 2.35
C GLU A 97 -6.21 19.08 2.53
N THR A 98 -5.80 17.82 2.76
CA THR A 98 -4.43 17.44 3.07
C THR A 98 -3.87 16.57 1.96
N ASP A 99 -2.68 16.92 1.49
CA ASP A 99 -1.96 16.15 0.50
C ASP A 99 -1.43 14.85 1.12
N CYS A 100 -1.35 13.81 0.30
CA CYS A 100 -0.98 12.51 0.79
C CYS A 100 -0.23 11.66 -0.24
N VAL A 101 0.55 10.72 0.29
CA VAL A 101 1.08 9.59 -0.47
C VAL A 101 -0.01 8.51 -0.49
N GLU A 102 -0.50 8.20 -1.68
CA GLU A 102 -1.44 7.11 -1.93
C GLU A 102 -0.67 5.85 -2.35
N LEU A 103 -0.85 4.76 -1.61
CA LEU A 103 -0.26 3.47 -1.92
C LEU A 103 -1.34 2.42 -2.19
N THR A 104 -1.26 1.76 -3.34
CA THR A 104 -2.25 0.76 -3.76
C THR A 104 -1.60 -0.60 -3.99
N ALA A 105 -2.03 -1.63 -3.26
CA ALA A 105 -1.58 -3.00 -3.50
C ALA A 105 -2.22 -3.59 -4.77
N SER A 106 -1.46 -4.31 -5.60
CA SER A 106 -1.99 -4.85 -6.88
C SER A 106 -2.91 -6.06 -6.73
N ASN A 107 -2.84 -6.79 -5.61
CA ASN A 107 -3.60 -8.03 -5.38
C ASN A 107 -4.66 -7.92 -4.29
N ALA A 108 -4.80 -6.74 -3.68
CA ALA A 108 -5.70 -6.50 -2.57
C ALA A 108 -6.43 -5.18 -2.83
N ASP A 109 -7.71 -5.12 -2.47
CA ASP A 109 -8.49 -3.88 -2.44
C ASP A 109 -8.10 -3.04 -1.21
N THR A 110 -6.79 -2.79 -1.05
CA THR A 110 -6.21 -2.01 0.04
C THR A 110 -5.50 -0.80 -0.55
N VAL A 111 -5.98 0.37 -0.12
CA VAL A 111 -5.39 1.67 -0.43
C VAL A 111 -5.03 2.31 0.90
N VAL A 112 -3.81 2.81 1.01
CA VAL A 112 -3.33 3.53 2.19
C VAL A 112 -2.99 4.96 1.80
N HIS A 113 -3.48 5.91 2.59
CA HIS A 113 -3.21 7.33 2.43
C HIS A 113 -2.38 7.81 3.61
N VAL A 114 -1.18 8.33 3.33
CA VAL A 114 -0.29 8.88 4.35
C VAL A 114 -0.12 10.38 4.13
N PRO A 115 -0.58 11.24 5.04
CA PRO A 115 -0.49 12.68 4.85
C PRO A 115 0.95 13.18 4.91
N PHE A 116 1.23 14.24 4.16
CA PHE A 116 2.46 15.03 4.27
C PHE A 116 2.14 16.52 4.05
N THR A 117 3.08 17.41 4.35
CA THR A 117 2.91 18.85 4.09
C THR A 117 3.95 19.34 3.10
N THR A 118 3.51 20.11 2.11
CA THR A 118 4.37 20.88 1.21
C THR A 118 3.65 22.16 0.78
N ASP A 119 4.42 23.18 0.41
CA ASP A 119 3.90 24.39 -0.24
C ASP A 119 4.07 24.34 -1.78
N ARG A 120 4.66 23.27 -2.32
CA ARG A 120 4.90 23.07 -3.76
C ARG A 120 3.76 22.31 -4.43
N GLU A 121 3.55 22.58 -5.71
CA GLU A 121 2.59 21.83 -6.54
C GLU A 121 3.02 20.36 -6.68
N LEU A 122 2.05 19.45 -6.76
CA LEU A 122 2.31 18.02 -6.92
C LEU A 122 2.17 17.61 -8.38
N GLY A 123 3.18 16.91 -8.89
CA GLY A 123 3.09 16.29 -10.20
C GLY A 123 2.22 15.04 -10.19
N ASP A 124 1.29 14.96 -11.14
CA ASP A 124 0.40 13.81 -11.36
C ASP A 124 1.21 12.59 -11.88
N THR A 125 1.89 11.91 -10.95
CA THR A 125 2.79 10.79 -11.24
C THR A 125 2.44 9.58 -10.38
N GLU A 126 2.44 8.41 -11.01
CA GLU A 126 2.29 7.11 -10.34
C GLU A 126 3.49 6.23 -10.70
N VAL A 127 4.14 5.67 -9.68
CA VAL A 127 5.32 4.83 -9.83
C VAL A 127 5.11 3.47 -9.16
N ALA A 128 5.75 2.44 -9.68
CA ALA A 128 5.78 1.14 -9.03
C ALA A 128 6.70 1.16 -7.81
N GLY A 129 6.36 0.37 -6.79
CA GLY A 129 7.23 0.13 -5.64
C GLY A 129 8.62 -0.38 -6.04
N GLY A 130 9.62 -0.05 -5.23
CA GLY A 130 11.02 -0.36 -5.52
C GLY A 130 11.92 0.85 -5.30
N THR A 131 12.88 1.06 -6.19
CA THR A 131 13.65 2.31 -6.18
C THR A 131 12.78 3.43 -6.73
N ILE A 132 12.62 4.49 -5.93
CA ILE A 132 11.84 5.68 -6.28
C ILE A 132 12.79 6.86 -6.23
N GLU A 133 12.72 7.71 -7.24
CA GLU A 133 13.40 8.98 -7.31
C GLU A 133 12.36 10.07 -7.05
N ILE A 134 12.65 10.92 -6.07
CA ILE A 134 11.83 12.08 -5.71
C ILE A 134 12.57 13.28 -6.27
N GLU A 135 11.93 13.94 -7.22
CA GLU A 135 12.47 15.11 -7.91
C GLU A 135 11.68 16.33 -7.48
N VAL A 136 12.38 17.35 -7.02
CA VAL A 136 11.85 18.66 -6.69
C VAL A 136 12.50 19.65 -7.66
N ASP A 137 11.68 20.46 -8.31
CA ASP A 137 12.08 21.48 -9.26
C ASP A 137 11.10 22.67 -9.22
N ASP A 138 11.24 23.63 -10.13
CA ASP A 138 10.40 24.83 -10.19
C ASP A 138 8.90 24.53 -10.45
N ASP A 139 8.58 23.42 -11.12
CA ASP A 139 7.21 23.01 -11.42
C ASP A 139 6.55 22.24 -10.26
N GLY A 140 7.33 21.77 -9.28
CA GLY A 140 6.83 21.12 -8.08
C GLY A 140 7.57 19.84 -7.69
N ILE A 141 6.83 18.89 -7.12
CA ILE A 141 7.36 17.59 -6.65
C ILE A 141 6.84 16.47 -7.54
N THR A 142 7.73 15.65 -8.11
CA THR A 142 7.37 14.49 -8.93
C THR A 142 8.04 13.21 -8.44
N LEU A 143 7.40 12.07 -8.73
CA LEU A 143 7.96 10.74 -8.50
C LEU A 143 8.35 10.09 -9.83
N THR A 144 9.55 9.54 -9.89
CA THR A 144 10.00 8.71 -11.00
C THR A 144 10.50 7.34 -10.54
N GLY A 145 10.30 6.33 -11.40
CA GLY A 145 10.73 4.97 -11.14
C GLY A 145 12.23 4.82 -11.35
N GLY A 146 12.97 4.48 -10.30
CA GLY A 146 14.41 4.30 -10.37
C GLY A 146 14.78 3.06 -11.18
N ASN A 147 15.50 3.27 -12.28
CA ASN A 147 15.92 2.19 -13.18
C ASN A 147 17.17 1.47 -12.62
N ARG A 148 17.00 0.51 -11.70
CA ARG A 148 18.10 -0.37 -11.23
C ARG A 148 17.74 -1.86 -11.10
#